data_AF-A0A8E0VF04-F1
#
_entry.id   AF-A0A8E0VF04-F1
#
_cell.length_a   1.000
_cell.length_b   1.000
_cell.length_c   1.000
_cell.angle_alpha   90.00
_cell.angle_beta   90.00
_cell.angle_gamma   90.00
#
_symmetry.space_group_name_H-M   'P 1'
#
loop_
_entity.id
_entity.type
_entity.pdbx_description
1 polymer ?
#
loop_
_entity_poly.entity_id
_entity_poly.type
_entity_poly.pdbx_seq_one_letter_code
_entity_poly.pdbx_strand_id
1 'polypeptide(L)'
;MGNAMAPRLENAEKTGILQLSGLKITKIPEAVKNVSNIRSLDLSHNKLEILKPWIGRLKLLRVLNVENNKLRKLIFNVIGLLQLVRNSSDVLTTACIEVLF
;
A
#
# COMPACT_ATOMS: atom_id res chain seq x y z
N MET A 1 -5.41 16.12 -19.23
CA MET A 1 -6.46 15.69 -18.28
C MET A 1 -5.82 15.55 -16.90
N GLY A 2 -6.46 16.15 -15.90
CA GLY A 2 -5.83 16.71 -14.70
C GLY A 2 -5.07 15.71 -13.82
N ASN A 3 -4.01 16.23 -13.22
CA ASN A 3 -3.08 15.54 -12.34
C ASN A 3 -3.77 15.18 -11.00
N ALA A 4 -4.71 14.24 -11.01
CA ALA A 4 -5.56 13.87 -9.87
C ALA A 4 -4.79 13.27 -8.67
N MET A 5 -3.48 13.03 -8.84
CA MET A 5 -2.55 12.58 -7.81
C MET A 5 -2.00 13.71 -6.94
N ALA A 6 -1.69 14.87 -7.51
CA ALA A 6 -1.08 15.97 -6.79
C ALA A 6 -1.88 16.43 -5.55
N PRO A 7 -3.19 16.70 -5.64
CA PRO A 7 -3.96 17.14 -4.47
C PRO A 7 -4.11 16.05 -3.40
N ARG A 8 -4.10 14.78 -3.81
CA ARG A 8 -4.19 13.64 -2.87
C ARG A 8 -2.90 13.48 -2.07
N LEU A 9 -1.75 13.70 -2.70
CA LEU A 9 -0.45 13.68 -2.03
C LEU A 9 -0.31 14.85 -1.06
N GLU A 10 -0.68 16.06 -1.47
CA GLU A 10 -0.67 17.23 -0.58
C GLU A 10 -1.60 17.03 0.62
N ASN A 11 -2.80 16.46 0.40
CA ASN A 11 -3.70 16.16 1.50
C ASN A 11 -3.17 15.04 2.41
N ALA A 12 -2.46 14.05 1.85
CA ALA A 12 -1.81 13.01 2.64
C ALA A 12 -0.64 13.57 3.47
N GLU A 13 0.07 14.58 2.98
CA GLU A 13 1.09 15.31 3.77
C GLU A 13 0.49 16.05 4.96
N LYS A 14 -0.78 16.47 4.91
CA LYS A 14 -1.45 17.14 6.04
C LYS A 14 -2.14 16.15 6.98
N THR A 15 -2.78 15.13 6.43
CA THR A 15 -3.68 14.22 7.19
C THR A 15 -3.04 12.89 7.56
N GLY A 16 -1.97 12.48 6.87
CA GLY A 16 -1.41 11.14 6.94
C GLY A 16 -2.32 10.06 6.32
N ILE A 17 -3.38 10.44 5.60
CA ILE A 17 -4.30 9.49 4.96
C ILE A 17 -4.21 9.69 3.45
N LEU A 18 -3.82 8.63 2.74
CA LEU A 18 -3.70 8.65 1.29
C LEU A 18 -4.72 7.67 0.66
N GLN A 19 -5.75 8.24 0.03
CA GLN A 19 -6.81 7.49 -0.64
C GLN A 19 -6.58 7.42 -2.14
N LEU A 20 -6.19 6.24 -2.61
CA LEU A 20 -5.91 5.91 -4.00
C LEU A 20 -6.79 4.78 -4.54
N SER A 21 -7.89 4.47 -3.84
CA SER A 21 -8.81 3.41 -4.24
C SER A 21 -9.49 3.67 -5.59
N GLY A 22 -9.65 2.63 -6.42
CA GLY A 22 -10.44 2.70 -7.66
C GLY A 22 -9.82 3.48 -8.81
N LEU A 23 -8.55 3.87 -8.71
CA LEU A 23 -7.88 4.75 -9.70
C LEU A 23 -7.23 4.01 -10.86
N LYS A 24 -7.52 2.70 -11.02
CA LYS A 24 -6.94 1.82 -12.06
C LYS A 24 -5.40 1.85 -12.06
N ILE A 25 -4.79 2.11 -10.90
CA ILE A 25 -3.34 2.24 -10.75
C ILE A 25 -2.69 0.88 -10.99
N THR A 26 -1.71 0.84 -11.88
CA THR A 26 -0.88 -0.34 -12.15
C THR A 26 0.44 -0.30 -11.39
N LYS A 27 0.94 0.91 -11.07
CA LYS A 27 2.18 1.15 -10.32
C LYS A 27 2.00 2.32 -9.35
N ILE A 28 2.46 2.16 -8.11
CA ILE A 28 2.45 3.26 -7.13
C ILE A 28 3.48 4.32 -7.56
N PRO A 29 3.09 5.61 -7.69
CA PRO A 29 3.98 6.68 -8.08
C PRO A 29 5.05 6.92 -7.01
N GLU A 30 6.26 7.30 -7.44
CA GLU A 30 7.38 7.52 -6.51
C GLU A 30 7.17 8.69 -5.57
N ALA A 31 6.31 9.64 -5.93
CA ALA A 31 5.95 10.75 -5.06
C ALA A 31 5.35 10.28 -3.71
N VAL A 32 4.69 9.11 -3.67
CA VAL A 32 4.17 8.53 -2.41
C VAL A 32 5.30 8.17 -1.44
N LYS A 33 6.49 7.84 -1.95
CA LYS A 33 7.68 7.58 -1.13
C LYS A 33 8.13 8.80 -0.33
N ASN A 34 7.86 10.01 -0.84
CA ASN A 34 8.29 11.25 -0.22
C ASN A 34 7.32 11.72 0.89
N VAL A 35 6.11 11.19 0.92
CA VAL A 35 5.11 11.49 1.96
C VAL A 35 5.41 10.63 3.19
N SER A 36 6.29 11.12 4.06
CA SER A 36 6.84 10.37 5.20
C SER A 36 5.85 10.17 6.35
N ASN A 37 4.74 10.92 6.36
CA ASN A 37 3.77 10.94 7.44
C ASN A 37 2.50 10.11 7.17
N ILE A 38 2.48 9.30 6.11
CA ILE A 38 1.34 8.41 5.83
C ILE A 38 1.18 7.39 6.95
N ARG A 39 -0.01 7.40 7.55
CA ARG A 39 -0.50 6.45 8.55
C ARG A 39 -1.50 5.46 7.96
N SER A 40 -2.26 5.89 6.96
CA SER A 40 -3.24 5.04 6.27
C SER A 40 -3.09 5.20 4.77
N LEU A 41 -2.89 4.08 4.07
CA LEU A 41 -2.79 4.03 2.61
C LEU A 41 -3.84 3.06 2.07
N ASP A 42 -4.76 3.60 1.28
CA ASP A 42 -5.78 2.80 0.61
C ASP A 42 -5.49 2.73 -0.89
N LEU A 43 -5.07 1.55 -1.34
CA LEU A 43 -4.81 1.20 -2.73
C LEU A 43 -5.83 0.17 -3.25
N SER A 44 -6.96 -0.01 -2.57
CA SER A 44 -7.95 -1.00 -2.95
C SER A 44 -8.53 -0.77 -4.37
N HIS A 45 -9.10 -1.81 -4.98
CA HIS A 45 -9.77 -1.72 -6.29
C HIS A 45 -8.88 -1.12 -7.39
N ASN A 46 -7.61 -1.48 -7.39
CA ASN A 46 -6.64 -1.06 -8.41
C ASN A 46 -6.19 -2.26 -9.25
N LYS A 47 -5.17 -2.05 -10.08
CA LYS A 47 -4.59 -3.09 -10.95
C LYS A 47 -3.12 -3.31 -10.59
N LEU A 48 -2.74 -3.13 -9.32
CA LEU A 48 -1.37 -3.32 -8.87
C LEU A 48 -1.00 -4.78 -9.01
N GLU A 49 0.09 -5.04 -9.72
CA GLU A 49 0.68 -6.39 -9.85
C GLU A 49 1.80 -6.62 -8.85
N ILE A 50 2.47 -5.54 -8.42
CA ILE A 50 3.61 -5.56 -7.52
C ILE A 50 3.49 -4.42 -6.50
N LEU A 51 3.71 -4.74 -5.22
CA LEU A 51 3.92 -3.75 -4.18
C LEU A 51 5.42 -3.45 -4.08
N LYS A 52 5.82 -2.17 -4.26
CA LYS A 52 7.23 -1.79 -4.24
C LYS A 52 7.83 -1.93 -2.82
N PRO A 53 9.07 -2.42 -2.64
CA PRO A 53 9.68 -2.63 -1.32
C PRO A 53 9.80 -1.39 -0.45
N TRP A 54 9.89 -0.20 -1.06
CA TRP A 54 9.99 1.06 -0.31
C TRP A 54 8.76 1.35 0.56
N ILE A 55 7.63 0.65 0.35
CA ILE A 55 6.45 0.78 1.22
C ILE A 55 6.77 0.43 2.68
N GLY A 56 7.70 -0.50 2.91
CA GLY A 56 8.20 -0.84 4.26
C GLY A 56 9.04 0.27 4.90
N ARG A 57 9.44 1.30 4.15
CA ARG A 57 10.13 2.48 4.69
C ARG A 57 9.18 3.53 5.24
N LEU A 58 7.87 3.39 4.99
CA LEU A 58 6.85 4.28 5.58
C LEU A 58 6.67 3.92 7.06
N LYS A 59 7.57 4.41 7.91
CA LYS A 59 7.65 4.07 9.35
C LYS A 59 6.38 4.39 10.14
N LEU A 60 5.57 5.33 9.66
CA LEU A 60 4.33 5.75 10.32
C LEU A 60 3.09 5.02 9.80
N LEU A 61 3.23 4.20 8.75
CA LEU A 61 2.12 3.47 8.13
C LEU A 61 1.59 2.44 9.13
N ARG A 62 0.30 2.54 9.43
CA ARG A 62 -0.44 1.63 10.31
C ARG A 62 -1.51 0.82 9.58
N VAL A 63 -1.99 1.34 8.46
CA VAL A 63 -3.04 0.68 7.68
C VAL A 63 -2.65 0.70 6.22
N LEU A 64 -2.56 -0.48 5.61
CA LEU A 64 -2.37 -0.64 4.18
C LEU A 64 -3.51 -1.50 3.62
N ASN A 65 -4.38 -0.91 2.83
CA ASN A 65 -5.40 -1.64 2.09
C ASN A 65 -4.94 -1.85 0.64
N VAL A 66 -4.87 -3.10 0.20
CA VAL A 66 -4.53 -3.48 -1.18
C VAL A 66 -5.54 -4.47 -1.77
N GLU A 67 -6.73 -4.54 -1.19
CA GLU A 67 -7.86 -5.35 -1.63
C GLU A 67 -8.18 -5.13 -3.12
N ASN A 68 -8.68 -6.16 -3.81
CA ASN A 68 -9.05 -6.07 -5.23
C ASN A 68 -7.92 -5.47 -6.10
N ASN A 69 -6.72 -6.04 -5.97
CA ASN A 69 -5.59 -5.81 -6.87
C ASN A 69 -5.18 -7.12 -7.55
N LYS A 70 -4.17 -7.05 -8.43
CA LYS A 70 -3.62 -8.20 -9.15
C LYS A 70 -2.27 -8.65 -8.58
N LEU A 71 -2.06 -8.46 -7.28
CA LEU A 71 -0.78 -8.72 -6.62
C LEU A 71 -0.43 -10.21 -6.72
N ARG A 72 0.42 -10.58 -7.69
CA ARG A 72 0.89 -11.96 -7.89
C ARG A 72 2.10 -12.17 -6.99
N LYS A 73 1.90 -12.89 -5.89
CA LYS A 73 2.81 -13.01 -4.75
C LYS A 73 3.00 -11.65 -4.06
N LEU A 74 2.57 -11.56 -2.81
CA LEU A 74 3.14 -10.60 -1.87
C LEU A 74 4.62 -11.03 -1.68
N ILE A 75 5.49 -10.70 -2.64
CA ILE A 75 6.85 -11.25 -2.72
C ILE A 75 7.61 -10.82 -1.46
N PHE A 76 7.79 -11.78 -0.54
CA PHE A 76 8.93 -12.10 0.35
C PHE A 76 9.79 -11.00 1.00
N ASN A 77 9.57 -9.72 0.74
CA ASN A 77 10.41 -8.61 1.20
C ASN A 77 9.64 -7.59 2.04
N VAL A 78 8.35 -7.84 2.27
CA VAL A 78 7.51 -7.05 3.17
C VAL A 78 7.43 -7.68 4.57
N ILE A 79 8.41 -8.52 4.93
CA ILE A 79 8.46 -9.27 6.19
C ILE A 79 8.33 -8.34 7.43
N GLY A 80 8.65 -7.05 7.31
CA GLY A 80 8.40 -6.05 8.36
C GLY A 80 7.00 -5.40 8.41
N LEU A 81 6.09 -5.70 7.48
CA LEU A 81 4.73 -5.10 7.39
C LEU A 81 3.59 -6.11 7.62
N LEU A 82 3.90 -7.35 8.01
CA LEU A 82 2.94 -8.45 8.12
C LEU A 82 1.78 -8.19 9.10
N GLN A 83 1.87 -7.22 10.01
CA GLN A 83 0.77 -6.86 10.90
C GLN A 83 -0.29 -5.93 10.27
N LEU A 84 -0.06 -5.35 9.08
CA LEU A 84 -0.80 -4.14 8.63
C LEU A 84 -1.52 -4.24 7.29
N VAL A 85 -1.44 -5.40 6.61
CA VAL A 85 -2.01 -5.58 5.27
C VAL A 85 -3.36 -6.29 5.37
N ARG A 86 -4.46 -5.60 5.06
CA ARG A 86 -5.77 -6.23 4.84
C ARG A 86 -5.91 -6.61 3.36
N ASN A 87 -6.08 -7.90 3.08
CA ASN A 87 -6.36 -8.44 1.75
C ASN A 87 -7.51 -9.45 1.87
N SER A 88 -8.64 -9.20 1.20
CA SER A 88 -9.86 -10.01 1.28
C SER A 88 -10.01 -11.03 0.15
N SER A 89 -9.07 -11.09 -0.80
CA SER A 89 -9.15 -11.97 -1.96
C SER A 89 -8.01 -12.99 -1.96
N ASP A 90 -8.33 -14.16 -1.40
CA ASP A 90 -7.70 -15.48 -1.61
C ASP A 90 -6.35 -15.81 -0.91
N VAL A 91 -6.46 -16.79 0.01
CA VAL A 91 -5.48 -17.78 0.51
C VAL A 91 -4.21 -17.30 1.23
N LEU A 92 -3.82 -16.03 1.14
CA LEU A 92 -2.56 -15.56 1.75
C LEU A 92 -2.66 -15.21 3.25
N THR A 93 -3.87 -15.11 3.82
CA THR A 93 -4.07 -14.87 5.26
C THR A 93 -3.57 -16.05 6.13
N THR A 94 -3.29 -17.21 5.51
CA THR A 94 -2.86 -18.44 6.22
C THR A 94 -1.40 -18.81 5.97
N ALA A 95 -0.66 -18.09 5.12
CA ALA A 95 0.74 -18.42 4.84
C ALA A 95 1.70 -17.70 5.80
N CYS A 96 2.11 -18.42 6.85
CA CYS A 96 3.27 -18.18 7.70
C CYS A 96 3.25 -16.91 8.57
N ILE A 97 2.43 -16.97 9.63
CA ILE A 97 2.88 -16.54 10.95
C ILE A 97 3.91 -17.58 11.44
N GLU A 98 5.10 -17.62 10.83
CA GLU A 98 6.26 -18.33 11.37
C GLU A 98 7.51 -17.67 10.80
N VAL A 99 7.97 -16.61 11.47
CA VAL A 99 9.38 -16.28 11.75
C VAL A 99 9.30 -15.32 12.95
N LEU A 100 9.25 -15.86 14.18
CA LEU A 100 10.38 -15.97 15.12
C LEU A 100 11.11 -14.63 15.35
N PHE A 101 11.00 -14.16 16.60
CA PHE A 101 11.79 -13.17 17.36
C PHE A 101 12.69 -12.19 16.60
#